data_AF-A0A7V9M1P2-F1
#
_entry.id   AF-A0A7V9M1P2-F1
#
_cell.length_a   1.000
_cell.length_b   1.000
_cell.length_c   1.000
_cell.angle_alpha   90.00
_cell.angle_beta   90.00
_cell.angle_gamma   90.00
#
_symmetry.space_group_name_H-M   'P 1'
#
loop_
_entity.id
_entity.type
_entity.pdbx_description
1 polymer ?
#
loop_
_entity_poly.entity_id
_entity_poly.type
_entity_poly.pdbx_seq_one_letter_code
_entity_poly.pdbx_strand_id
1 'polypeptide(L)'
;QLQFPEKVFNVVHINALDYKIEDDMNVFFFFNPFDEIVMKEVIKKMLASINKNKRIIHVTYINPRHKQLFINAGFTEVFYIKKMNYAEASILSNFNEKAA
;
A
#
# COMPACT_ATOMS: atom_id res chain seq x y z
N GLN A 1 1.62 20.86 -23.64
CA GLN A 1 1.16 19.51 -24.02
C GLN A 1 1.09 18.70 -22.74
N LEU A 2 -0.08 18.18 -22.35
CA LEU A 2 -0.18 17.31 -21.16
C LEU A 2 0.57 16.01 -21.47
N GLN A 3 1.56 15.68 -20.64
CA GLN A 3 2.47 14.56 -20.89
C GLN A 3 1.76 13.19 -20.83
N PHE A 4 0.52 13.13 -20.31
CA PHE A 4 -0.29 11.91 -20.18
C PHE A 4 -1.80 12.22 -20.33
N PRO A 5 -2.32 12.33 -21.56
CA PRO A 5 -3.69 12.80 -21.81
C PRO A 5 -4.80 11.87 -21.30
N GLU A 6 -4.48 10.59 -21.03
CA GLU A 6 -5.45 9.58 -20.57
C GLU A 6 -5.48 9.37 -19.04
N LYS A 7 -4.64 10.09 -18.28
CA LYS A 7 -4.61 9.93 -16.82
C LYS A 7 -5.77 10.67 -16.16
N VAL A 8 -6.76 9.90 -15.72
CA VAL A 8 -7.86 10.40 -14.88
C VAL A 8 -7.42 10.40 -13.43
N PHE A 9 -7.42 11.58 -12.79
CA PHE A 9 -7.19 11.71 -11.35
C PHE A 9 -8.52 11.94 -10.65
N ASN A 10 -8.83 11.08 -9.68
CA ASN A 10 -9.98 11.25 -8.81
C ASN A 10 -9.50 11.64 -7.42
N VAL A 11 -9.92 12.81 -6.95
CA VAL A 11 -9.66 13.28 -5.58
C VAL A 11 -10.91 13.01 -4.75
N VAL A 12 -10.75 12.23 -3.68
CA VAL A 12 -11.86 11.83 -2.81
C VAL A 12 -11.58 12.35 -1.41
N HIS A 13 -12.54 13.09 -0.85
CA HIS A 13 -12.52 13.51 0.56
C HIS A 13 -13.41 12.56 1.36
N ILE A 14 -12.80 11.61 2.05
CA ILE A 14 -13.49 10.58 2.83
C ILE A 14 -12.58 10.07 3.96
N ASN A 15 -13.15 9.51 5.02
CA ASN A 15 -12.39 8.70 5.96
C ASN A 15 -11.80 7.48 5.22
N ALA A 16 -10.50 7.22 5.41
CA ALA A 16 -9.83 6.07 4.79
C ALA A 16 -10.49 4.73 5.16
N LEU A 17 -11.09 4.64 6.35
CA LEU A 17 -11.83 3.46 6.81
C LEU A 17 -13.15 3.24 6.05
N ASP A 18 -13.66 4.25 5.35
CA ASP A 18 -14.86 4.16 4.54
C ASP A 18 -14.55 3.98 3.04
N TYR A 19 -13.29 4.19 2.62
CA TYR A 19 -12.88 4.05 1.22
C TYR A 19 -13.01 2.59 0.72
N LYS A 20 -13.71 2.37 -0.40
CA LYS A 20 -13.85 1.04 -0.99
C LYS A 20 -12.62 0.73 -1.87
N ILE A 21 -11.96 -0.39 -1.57
CA ILE A 21 -10.86 -0.90 -2.40
C ILE A 21 -11.47 -1.70 -3.54
N GLU A 22 -11.31 -1.20 -4.77
CA GLU A 22 -11.79 -1.87 -5.98
C GLU A 22 -10.88 -3.05 -6.37
N ASP A 23 -11.46 -3.97 -7.13
CA ASP A 23 -10.84 -5.26 -7.44
C ASP A 23 -9.65 -5.14 -8.43
N ASP A 24 -9.49 -3.98 -9.09
CA ASP A 24 -8.42 -3.63 -10.02
C ASP A 24 -7.32 -2.74 -9.39
N MET A 25 -7.42 -2.44 -8.09
CA MET A 25 -6.41 -1.67 -7.38
C MET A 25 -5.24 -2.58 -6.96
N ASN A 26 -4.10 -2.44 -7.63
CA ASN A 26 -2.89 -3.23 -7.38
C ASN A 26 -1.77 -2.45 -6.69
N VAL A 27 -1.78 -1.11 -6.70
CA VAL A 27 -0.69 -0.30 -6.13
C VAL A 27 -1.26 0.71 -5.14
N PHE A 28 -0.71 0.72 -3.93
CA PHE A 28 -1.13 1.59 -2.83
C PHE A 28 0.06 2.46 -2.42
N PHE A 29 -0.15 3.77 -2.39
CA PHE A 29 0.87 4.72 -1.99
C PHE A 29 0.53 5.32 -0.62
N PHE A 30 1.47 5.19 0.32
CA PHE A 30 1.37 5.71 1.67
C PHE A 30 2.58 6.58 1.97
N PHE A 31 2.36 7.77 2.51
CA PHE A 31 3.43 8.64 3.00
C PHE A 31 3.16 9.00 4.45
N ASN A 32 3.61 8.13 5.37
CA ASN A 32 3.27 8.17 6.79
C ASN A 32 1.78 8.54 7.04
N PRO A 33 0.83 7.72 6.54
CA PRO A 33 -0.52 8.19 6.26
C PRO A 33 -1.38 8.30 7.52
N PHE A 34 -1.27 7.35 8.46
CA PHE A 34 -2.15 7.20 9.62
C PHE A 34 -1.41 6.58 10.81
N ASP A 35 -2.07 6.55 11.97
CA ASP A 35 -1.62 5.83 13.16
C ASP A 35 -1.81 4.31 13.04
N GLU A 36 -1.39 3.58 14.08
CA GLU A 36 -1.45 2.12 14.11
C GLU A 36 -2.88 1.56 14.00
N ILE A 37 -3.88 2.21 14.61
CA ILE A 37 -5.26 1.72 14.66
C ILE A 37 -5.87 1.79 13.26
N VAL A 38 -5.75 2.94 12.61
CA VAL A 38 -6.26 3.13 11.24
C VAL A 38 -5.51 2.23 10.27
N MET A 39 -4.18 2.10 10.41
CA MET A 39 -3.39 1.21 9.54
C MET A 39 -3.82 -0.25 9.63
N LYS A 40 -4.14 -0.77 10.82
CA LYS A 40 -4.62 -2.16 10.99
C LYS A 40 -5.92 -2.41 10.22
N GLU A 41 -6.88 -1.50 10.33
CA GLU A 41 -8.15 -1.64 9.63
C GLU A 41 -8.00 -1.48 8.10
N VAL A 42 -7.12 -0.59 7.63
CA VAL A 42 -6.77 -0.48 6.21
C VAL A 42 -6.18 -1.79 5.69
N ILE A 43 -5.20 -2.37 6.40
CA ILE A 43 -4.58 -3.66 6.01
C ILE A 43 -5.62 -4.77 5.99
N LYS A 44 -6.52 -4.83 6.97
CA LYS A 44 -7.62 -5.81 7.00
C LYS A 44 -8.52 -5.69 5.76
N LYS A 45 -8.86 -4.47 5.34
CA LYS A 45 -9.63 -4.22 4.11
C LYS A 45 -8.87 -4.65 2.86
N MET A 46 -7.56 -4.41 2.81
CA MET A 46 -6.70 -4.87 1.71
C MET A 46 -6.70 -6.40 1.62
N LEU A 47 -6.50 -7.10 2.75
CA LEU A 47 -6.54 -8.56 2.82
C LEU A 47 -7.91 -9.12 2.42
N ALA A 48 -9.00 -8.49 2.85
CA ALA A 48 -10.35 -8.87 2.43
C ALA A 48 -10.55 -8.70 0.92
N SER A 49 -10.03 -7.61 0.34
CA SER A 49 -10.05 -7.38 -1.11
C SER A 49 -9.22 -8.43 -1.87
N ILE A 50 -8.04 -8.82 -1.37
CA ILE A 50 -7.21 -9.91 -1.94
C ILE A 50 -7.95 -11.25 -1.88
N ASN A 51 -8.65 -11.53 -0.78
CA ASN A 51 -9.41 -12.77 -0.64
C ASN A 51 -10.63 -12.84 -1.56
N LYS A 52 -11.30 -11.70 -1.79
CA LYS A 52 -12.41 -11.58 -2.73
C LYS A 52 -11.94 -11.71 -4.19
N ASN A 53 -10.86 -11.03 -4.55
CA ASN A 53 -10.24 -11.09 -5.87
C ASN A 53 -8.73 -11.28 -5.75
N LYS A 54 -8.26 -12.50 -6.04
CA LYS A 54 -6.84 -12.87 -5.91
C LYS A 54 -6.02 -12.06 -6.91
N ARG A 55 -5.16 -11.18 -6.39
CA ARG A 55 -4.25 -10.35 -7.18
C ARG A 55 -2.99 -10.00 -6.40
N ILE A 56 -1.96 -9.59 -7.13
CA ILE A 56 -0.73 -9.05 -6.55
C ILE A 56 -0.97 -7.58 -6.20
N ILE A 57 -0.59 -7.20 -4.99
CA ILE A 57 -0.64 -5.83 -4.48
C ILE A 57 0.76 -5.40 -4.07
N HIS A 58 1.15 -4.20 -4.49
CA HIS A 58 2.33 -3.50 -4.02
C HIS A 58 1.94 -2.30 -3.17
N VAL A 59 2.60 -2.15 -2.03
CA VAL A 59 2.45 -1.01 -1.12
C VAL A 59 3.75 -0.23 -1.12
N THR A 60 3.73 0.95 -1.71
CA THR A 60 4.84 1.91 -1.62
C THR A 60 4.62 2.75 -0.36
N TYR A 61 5.41 2.49 0.67
CA TYR A 61 5.30 3.17 1.95
C TYR A 61 6.53 4.04 2.21
N ILE A 62 6.35 5.35 2.05
CA ILE A 62 7.35 6.38 2.34
C ILE A 62 7.25 6.75 3.83
N ASN A 63 8.39 6.86 4.49
CA ASN A 63 8.54 7.05 5.94
C ASN A 63 7.70 6.05 6.76
N PRO A 64 7.94 4.74 6.60
CA PRO A 64 7.08 3.70 7.13
C PRO A 64 7.18 3.52 8.65
N ARG A 65 6.36 4.26 9.41
CA ARG A 65 6.26 4.12 10.87
C ARG A 65 5.69 2.77 11.34
N HIS A 66 4.78 2.18 10.56
CA HIS A 66 4.05 0.98 10.94
C HIS A 66 4.25 -0.19 9.95
N LYS A 67 5.41 -0.31 9.29
CA LYS A 67 5.64 -1.41 8.32
C LYS A 67 5.47 -2.80 8.89
N GLN A 68 5.75 -2.99 10.18
CA GLN A 68 5.64 -4.29 10.84
C GLN A 68 4.21 -4.85 10.77
N LEU A 69 3.18 -3.99 10.70
CA LEU A 69 1.80 -4.43 10.51
C LEU A 69 1.60 -5.18 9.18
N PHE A 70 2.25 -4.73 8.10
CA PHE A 70 2.20 -5.41 6.80
C PHE A 70 2.95 -6.75 6.85
N ILE A 71 4.14 -6.76 7.47
CA ILE A 71 4.94 -7.99 7.62
C ILE A 71 4.15 -9.04 8.40
N ASN A 72 3.53 -8.65 9.52
CA ASN A 72 2.68 -9.54 10.33
C ASN A 72 1.44 -10.02 9.58
N ALA A 73 0.95 -9.23 8.62
CA ALA A 73 -0.16 -9.58 7.73
C ALA A 73 0.24 -10.48 6.55
N GLY A 74 1.51 -10.90 6.47
CA GLY A 74 2.01 -11.80 5.43
C GLY A 74 2.55 -11.10 4.18
N PHE A 75 2.74 -9.78 4.21
CA PHE A 75 3.47 -9.08 3.16
C PHE A 75 4.98 -9.24 3.34
N THR A 76 5.72 -9.21 2.25
CA THR A 76 7.18 -9.21 2.23
C THR A 76 7.73 -7.86 1.76
N GLU A 77 8.81 -7.38 2.38
CA GLU A 77 9.52 -6.20 1.91
C GLU A 77 10.40 -6.60 0.72
N VAL A 78 10.02 -6.17 -0.49
CA VAL A 78 10.70 -6.53 -1.75
C VAL A 78 11.72 -5.48 -2.18
N PHE A 79 11.59 -4.26 -1.67
CA PHE A 79 12.55 -3.19 -1.89
C PHE A 79 12.58 -2.27 -0.67
N TYR A 80 13.78 -1.79 -0.33
CA TYR A 80 13.97 -0.80 0.72
C TYR A 80 15.06 0.18 0.29
N ILE A 81 14.83 1.47 0.53
CA ILE A 81 15.82 2.52 0.35
C ILE A 81 15.75 3.49 1.51
N LYS A 82 16.93 3.94 1.95
CA LYS A 82 17.10 5.08 2.86
C LYS A 82 18.05 6.07 2.22
N LYS A 83 17.61 7.30 2.03
CA LYS A 83 18.43 8.42 1.57
C LYS A 83 18.51 9.49 2.65
N MET A 84 19.70 10.04 2.82
CA MET A 84 19.99 11.02 3.88
C MET A 84 19.65 10.45 5.27
N ASN A 85 19.42 11.31 6.26
CA ASN A 85 19.16 10.88 7.63
C ASN A 85 17.72 10.38 7.87
N TYR A 86 16.74 10.83 7.07
CA TYR A 86 15.31 10.69 7.42
C TYR A 86 14.38 10.19 6.31
N ALA A 87 14.79 10.19 5.04
CA ALA A 87 13.90 9.76 3.96
C ALA A 87 14.07 8.27 3.72
N GLU A 88 13.07 7.49 4.07
CA GLU A 88 13.04 6.04 3.86
C GLU A 88 11.80 5.64 3.07
N ALA A 89 11.92 4.58 2.29
CA ALA A 89 10.83 4.00 1.53
C ALA A 89 10.95 2.48 1.49
N SER A 90 9.83 1.82 1.73
CA SER A 90 9.67 0.37 1.60
C SER A 90 8.64 0.07 0.52
N ILE A 91 8.91 -0.92 -0.32
CA ILE A 91 7.89 -1.55 -1.17
C ILE A 91 7.57 -2.91 -0.56
N LEU A 92 6.32 -3.10 -0.15
CA LEU A 92 5.81 -4.33 0.42
C LEU A 92 4.90 -5.04 -0.60
N SER A 93 4.96 -6.36 -0.67
CA SER A 93 4.19 -7.17 -1.62
C SER A 93 3.48 -8.32 -0.91
N ASN A 94 2.25 -8.66 -1.32
CA ASN A 94 1.59 -9.90 -0.88
C ASN A 94 2.06 -11.14 -1.68
N PHE A 95 2.94 -10.95 -2.65
CA PHE A 95 3.55 -11.99 -3.46
C PHE A 95 5.06 -12.03 -3.22
N ASN A 96 5.60 -13.23 -3.01
CA ASN A 96 7.02 -13.47 -2.84
C ASN A 96 7.55 -14.33 -3.98
N GLU A 97 8.29 -13.72 -4.92
CA GLU A 97 8.93 -14.41 -6.05
C GLU A 97 9.90 -15.51 -5.63
N LYS A 98 10.49 -15.43 -4.42
CA LYS A 98 11.44 -16.44 -3.93
C LYS A 98 10.78 -17.71 -3.38
N ALA A 99 9.46 -17.76 -3.35
CA ALA A 99 8.68 -18.92 -2.87
C ALA A 99 7.93 -19.65 -3.99
N ALA A 100 8.15 -19.26 -5.25
CA ALA A 100 7.56 -19.85 -6.45
C ALA A 100 8.61 -20.65 -7.24
#